data_AF-A0A842YC76-F1
#
_entry.id   AF-A0A842YC76-F1
#
_cell.length_a   1.000
_cell.length_b   1.000
_cell.length_c   1.000
_cell.angle_alpha   90.00
_cell.angle_beta   90.00
_cell.angle_gamma   90.00
#
_symmetry.space_group_name_H-M   'P 1'
#
loop_
_entity.id
_entity.type
_entity.pdbx_description
1 polymer ?
#
loop_
_entity_poly.entity_id
_entity_poly.type
_entity_poly.pdbx_seq_one_letter_code
_entity_poly.pdbx_strand_id
1 'polypeptide(L)'
;MQYDYERQLLAGELRREEDTPRSAIATFLKETPLEFQSYVLEHGGGFIQGVLHAAHTQSQREIERLDRVEKGLRKDLEKNTKNPDLWFSLHLVYWITRRYEEASEAFKKARRYGWDKKKSKIIGI
;
A
#
# COMPACT_ATOMS: atom_id res chain seq x y z
N MET A 1 -3.06 -13.13 -22.29
CA MET A 1 -4.28 -12.60 -21.62
C MET A 1 -5.54 -13.29 -22.12
N GLN A 2 -6.18 -12.94 -23.25
CA GLN A 2 -7.47 -13.57 -23.61
C GLN A 2 -7.39 -15.09 -23.85
N TYR A 3 -6.30 -15.56 -24.48
CA TYR A 3 -6.05 -16.99 -24.70
C TYR A 3 -5.76 -17.81 -23.42
N ASP A 4 -5.32 -17.18 -22.33
CA ASP A 4 -5.02 -17.89 -21.08
C ASP A 4 -6.31 -18.25 -20.34
N TYR A 5 -7.33 -17.38 -20.38
CA TYR A 5 -8.62 -17.63 -19.74
C TYR A 5 -9.44 -18.70 -20.46
N GLU A 6 -9.36 -18.77 -21.79
CA GLU A 6 -9.97 -19.86 -22.58
C GLU A 6 -9.36 -21.22 -22.23
N ARG A 7 -8.05 -21.27 -21.95
CA ARG A 7 -7.38 -22.48 -21.45
C ARG A 7 -7.84 -22.84 -20.03
N GLN A 8 -8.03 -21.86 -19.15
CA GLN A 8 -8.51 -22.08 -17.78
C GLN A 8 -9.96 -22.58 -17.72
N LEU A 9 -10.83 -22.15 -18.63
CA LEU A 9 -12.18 -22.70 -18.81
C LEU A 9 -12.14 -24.16 -19.24
N LEU A 10 -11.35 -24.48 -20.26
CA LEU A 10 -11.20 -25.85 -20.76
C LEU A 10 -10.55 -26.78 -19.72
N ALA A 11 -9.65 -26.25 -18.89
CA ALA A 11 -9.05 -26.96 -17.75
C ALA A 11 -10.00 -27.10 -16.55
N GLY A 12 -11.19 -26.48 -16.57
CA GLY A 12 -12.17 -26.53 -15.49
C GLY A 12 -11.81 -25.67 -14.27
N GLU A 13 -10.76 -24.85 -14.37
CA GLU A 13 -10.33 -23.91 -13.32
C GLU A 13 -11.33 -22.74 -13.18
N LEU A 14 -11.95 -22.33 -14.28
CA LEU A 14 -13.12 -21.46 -14.31
C LEU A 14 -14.37 -22.31 -14.51
N ARG A 15 -15.37 -22.13 -13.63
CA ARG A 15 -16.57 -22.97 -13.62
C ARG A 15 -17.63 -22.55 -14.62
N ARG A 16 -17.69 -21.26 -14.97
CA ARG A 16 -18.74 -20.71 -15.84
C ARG A 16 -18.16 -19.69 -16.81
N GLU A 17 -18.76 -19.58 -17.99
CA GLU A 17 -18.37 -18.57 -18.99
C GLU A 17 -18.55 -17.13 -18.47
N GLU A 18 -19.48 -16.95 -17.51
CA GLU A 18 -19.73 -15.67 -16.85
C GLU A 18 -18.54 -15.17 -15.99
N ASP A 19 -17.66 -16.09 -15.56
CA ASP A 19 -16.48 -15.80 -14.74
C ASP A 19 -15.29 -15.31 -15.59
N THR A 20 -15.44 -15.23 -16.91
CA THR A 20 -14.38 -14.72 -17.78
C THR A 20 -14.24 -13.20 -17.68
N PRO A 21 -13.03 -12.63 -17.87
CA PRO A 21 -12.84 -11.19 -17.94
C PRO A 21 -13.70 -10.54 -19.03
N ARG A 22 -13.93 -11.26 -20.14
CA ARG A 22 -14.77 -10.77 -21.24
C ARG A 22 -16.24 -10.62 -20.80
N SER A 23 -16.78 -11.61 -20.09
CA SER A 23 -18.12 -11.53 -19.50
C SER A 23 -18.20 -10.40 -18.47
N ALA A 24 -17.23 -10.31 -17.55
CA ALA A 24 -17.20 -9.25 -16.55
C ALA A 24 -17.19 -7.84 -17.18
N ILE A 25 -16.39 -7.64 -18.23
CA ILE A 25 -16.38 -6.37 -19.00
C ILE A 25 -17.71 -6.14 -19.70
N ALA A 26 -18.32 -7.17 -20.31
CA ALA A 26 -19.60 -7.04 -20.97
C ALA A 26 -20.73 -6.68 -19.99
N THR A 27 -20.77 -7.31 -18.82
CA THR A 27 -21.71 -7.00 -17.73
C THR A 27 -21.49 -5.58 -17.22
N PHE A 28 -20.24 -5.19 -16.95
CA PHE A 28 -19.89 -3.84 -16.54
C PHE A 28 -20.31 -2.78 -17.57
N LEU A 29 -20.07 -3.01 -18.86
CA LEU A 29 -20.50 -2.12 -19.94
C LEU A 29 -22.02 -2.06 -20.07
N LYS A 30 -22.72 -3.17 -19.81
CA LYS A 30 -24.20 -3.20 -19.82
C LYS A 30 -24.80 -2.42 -18.65
N GLU A 31 -24.17 -2.45 -17.48
CA GLU A 31 -24.64 -1.80 -16.25
C GLU A 31 -24.20 -0.33 -16.14
N THR A 32 -23.22 0.10 -16.94
CA THR A 32 -22.72 1.48 -16.89
C THR A 32 -23.58 2.43 -17.75
N PRO A 33 -23.89 3.64 -17.24
CA PRO A 33 -24.62 4.65 -18.00
C PRO A 33 -23.93 5.05 -19.31
N LEU A 34 -24.70 5.50 -20.29
CA LEU A 34 -24.20 5.87 -21.62
C LEU A 34 -23.20 7.04 -21.55
N GLU A 35 -23.39 7.93 -20.57
CA GLU A 35 -22.53 9.08 -20.26
C GLU A 35 -21.12 8.62 -19.85
N PHE A 36 -21.02 7.50 -19.14
CA PHE A 36 -19.74 6.92 -18.76
C PHE A 36 -19.02 6.32 -19.98
N GLN A 37 -19.77 5.66 -20.87
CA GLN A 37 -19.21 5.02 -22.07
C GLN A 37 -18.77 6.04 -23.13
N SER A 38 -19.42 7.20 -23.16
CA SER A 38 -19.12 8.30 -24.09
C SER A 38 -18.11 9.30 -23.52
N TYR A 39 -17.67 9.13 -22.27
CA TYR A 39 -16.67 10.00 -21.67
C TYR A 39 -15.31 9.80 -22.34
N VAL A 40 -14.83 10.84 -23.01
CA VAL A 40 -13.48 10.87 -23.59
C VAL A 40 -12.51 11.23 -22.49
N LEU A 41 -11.64 10.28 -22.13
CA LEU A 41 -10.53 10.55 -21.23
C LEU A 41 -9.63 11.62 -21.85
N GLU A 42 -9.26 12.64 -21.07
CA GLU A 42 -8.39 13.74 -21.52
C GLU A 42 -7.01 13.27 -22.01
N HIS A 43 -6.58 12.09 -21.54
CA HIS A 43 -5.32 11.47 -21.91
C HIS A 43 -5.52 10.07 -22.47
N GLY A 44 -4.72 9.73 -23.49
CA GLY A 44 -4.75 8.39 -24.09
C GLY A 44 -4.38 7.29 -23.08
N GLY A 45 -4.90 6.08 -23.30
CA GLY A 45 -4.70 4.95 -22.38
C GLY A 45 -3.23 4.64 -22.06
N GLY A 46 -2.31 4.81 -23.03
CA GLY A 46 -0.88 4.63 -22.80
C GLY A 46 -0.26 5.63 -21.81
N PHE A 47 -0.72 6.89 -21.84
CA PHE A 47 -0.30 7.90 -20.86
C PHE A 47 -0.81 7.52 -19.46
N ILE A 48 -2.10 7.19 -19.35
CA ILE A 48 -2.71 6.80 -18.08
C ILE A 48 -2.01 5.56 -17.51
N GLN A 49 -1.77 4.55 -18.34
CA GLN A 49 -1.04 3.35 -17.95
C GLN A 49 0.38 3.68 -17.46
N GLY A 50 1.09 4.59 -18.15
CA GLY A 50 2.42 5.05 -17.74
C GLY A 50 2.41 5.72 -16.38
N VAL A 51 1.46 6.63 -16.13
CA VAL A 51 1.29 7.31 -14.82
C VAL A 51 0.98 6.30 -13.72
N LEU A 52 0.04 5.37 -13.96
CA LEU A 52 -0.30 4.34 -12.99
C LEU A 52 0.88 3.41 -12.69
N HIS A 53 1.66 3.03 -13.71
CA HIS A 53 2.85 2.21 -13.54
C HIS A 53 3.91 2.95 -12.71
N ALA A 54 4.20 4.21 -13.03
CA ALA A 54 5.15 5.03 -12.28
C ALA A 54 4.73 5.19 -10.82
N ALA A 55 3.45 5.48 -10.56
CA ALA A 55 2.89 5.58 -9.22
C ALA A 55 3.01 4.25 -8.46
N HIS A 56 2.73 3.12 -9.12
CA HIS A 56 2.90 1.79 -8.53
C HIS A 56 4.37 1.53 -8.17
N THR A 57 5.30 1.76 -9.09
CA THR A 57 6.74 1.58 -8.85
C THR A 57 7.23 2.47 -7.70
N GLN A 58 6.78 3.73 -7.65
CA GLN A 58 7.15 4.64 -6.57
C GLN A 58 6.60 4.17 -5.22
N SER A 59 5.35 3.69 -5.19
CA SER A 59 4.74 3.11 -4.00
C SER A 59 5.54 1.91 -3.47
N GLN A 60 5.92 0.97 -4.34
CA GLN A 60 6.74 -0.19 -3.97
C GLN A 60 8.10 0.22 -3.39
N ARG A 61 8.77 1.19 -4.02
CA ARG A 61 10.05 1.72 -3.51
C ARG A 61 9.92 2.34 -2.12
N GLU A 62 8.83 3.03 -1.85
CA GLU A 62 8.59 3.63 -0.53
C GLU A 62 8.30 2.55 0.52
N ILE A 63 7.53 1.50 0.18
CA ILE A 63 7.30 0.35 1.08
C ILE A 63 8.62 -0.32 1.44
N GLU A 64 9.47 -0.62 0.45
CA GLU A 64 10.80 -1.22 0.70
C GLU A 64 11.69 -0.32 1.56
N ARG A 65 11.63 1.00 1.34
CA ARG A 65 12.39 1.96 2.13
C ARG A 65 11.92 1.97 3.59
N LEU A 66 10.61 1.97 3.83
CA LEU A 66 10.04 1.92 5.18
C LEU A 66 10.40 0.61 5.90
N ASP A 67 10.41 -0.53 5.20
CA ASP A 67 10.85 -1.82 5.77
C ASP A 67 12.34 -1.79 6.17
N ARG A 68 13.21 -1.21 5.34
CA ARG A 68 14.62 -1.02 5.71
C ARG A 68 14.78 -0.13 6.95
N VAL A 69 14.02 0.96 7.04
CA VAL A 69 14.02 1.86 8.19
C VAL A 69 13.55 1.12 9.45
N GLU A 70 12.47 0.35 9.37
CA GLU A 70 11.98 -0.45 10.49
C GLU A 70 13.06 -1.42 11.00
N LYS A 71 13.68 -2.17 10.09
CA LYS A 71 14.75 -3.13 10.43
C LYS A 71 15.94 -2.43 11.09
N GLY A 72 16.34 -1.25 10.61
CA GLY A 72 17.38 -0.44 11.22
C GLY A 72 17.03 -0.02 12.65
N LEU A 73 15.83 0.55 12.84
CA LEU A 73 15.34 0.98 14.15
C LEU A 73 15.25 -0.18 15.15
N ARG A 74 14.82 -1.36 14.70
CA ARG A 74 14.77 -2.56 15.54
C ARG A 74 16.17 -3.00 16.01
N LYS A 75 17.17 -2.99 15.13
CA LYS A 75 18.57 -3.26 15.49
C LYS A 75 19.12 -2.23 16.47
N ASP A 76 18.78 -0.95 16.31
CA ASP A 76 19.22 0.09 17.23
C ASP A 76 18.54 -0.05 18.60
N LEU A 77 17.27 -0.48 18.62
CA LEU A 77 16.55 -0.82 19.85
C LEU A 77 17.11 -2.05 20.56
N GLU A 78 17.71 -3.02 19.86
CA GLU A 78 18.43 -4.14 20.51
C GLU A 78 19.61 -3.63 21.35
N LYS A 79 20.30 -2.59 20.89
CA LYS A 79 21.41 -1.95 21.62
C LYS A 79 20.94 -0.98 22.69
N ASN A 80 19.89 -0.21 22.39
CA ASN A 80 19.37 0.86 23.24
C ASN A 80 17.86 0.68 23.50
N THR A 81 17.52 -0.38 24.24
CA THR A 81 16.14 -0.82 24.48
C THR A 81 15.23 0.22 25.13
N LYS A 82 15.82 1.21 25.82
CA LYS A 82 15.09 2.25 26.56
C LYS A 82 15.16 3.63 25.90
N ASN A 83 15.57 3.73 24.63
CA ASN A 83 15.61 5.03 23.95
C ASN A 83 14.20 5.48 23.50
N PRO A 84 13.63 6.55 24.09
CA PRO A 84 12.28 7.01 23.76
C PRO A 84 12.13 7.50 22.31
N ASP A 85 13.16 8.11 21.72
CA ASP A 85 13.12 8.63 20.35
C ASP A 85 13.11 7.50 19.30
N LEU A 86 13.78 6.38 19.59
CA LEU A 86 13.74 5.19 18.71
C LEU A 86 12.36 4.53 18.73
N TRP A 87 11.73 4.40 19.89
CA TRP A 87 10.36 3.90 20.00
C TRP A 87 9.35 4.83 19.30
N PHE A 88 9.56 6.15 19.38
CA PHE A 88 8.71 7.10 18.68
C PHE A 88 8.88 7.04 17.16
N SER A 89 10.12 6.91 16.68
CA SER A 89 10.42 6.70 15.25
C SER A 89 9.77 5.42 14.72
N LEU A 90 9.84 4.34 15.51
CA LEU A 90 9.19 3.06 15.16
C LEU A 90 7.66 3.19 15.11
N HIS A 91 7.07 3.94 16.05
CA HIS A 91 5.65 4.28 16.01
C HIS A 91 5.25 4.98 14.70
N LEU A 92 6.02 5.98 14.24
CA LEU A 92 5.73 6.67 12.98
C LEU A 92 5.78 5.73 11.78
N VAL A 93 6.77 4.83 11.74
CA VAL A 93 6.87 3.83 10.67
C VAL A 93 5.65 2.90 10.67
N TYR A 94 5.23 2.41 11.84
CA TYR A 94 4.01 1.59 11.96
C TYR A 94 2.75 2.35 11.56
N TRP A 95 2.64 3.63 11.93
CA TRP A 95 1.51 4.47 11.55
C TRP A 95 1.40 4.67 10.04
N ILE A 96 2.51 5.02 9.38
CA ILE A 96 2.56 5.23 7.91
C ILE A 96 2.23 3.93 7.17
N THR A 97 2.65 2.79 7.70
CA THR A 97 2.36 1.46 7.13
C THR A 97 1.01 0.88 7.55
N ARG A 98 0.14 1.68 8.19
CA ARG A 98 -1.21 1.30 8.66
C ARG A 98 -1.25 0.14 9.65
N ARG A 99 -0.14 -0.13 10.34
CA ARG A 99 -0.01 -1.09 11.43
C ARG A 99 -0.36 -0.43 12.75
N TYR A 100 -1.63 -0.12 12.92
CA TYR A 100 -2.09 0.78 13.98
C TYR A 100 -1.93 0.19 15.40
N GLU A 101 -2.06 -1.12 15.55
CA GLU A 101 -1.88 -1.77 16.85
C GLU A 101 -0.42 -1.71 17.30
N GLU A 102 0.51 -2.06 16.40
CA GLU A 102 1.94 -1.97 16.66
C GLU A 102 2.38 -0.51 16.88
N ALA A 103 1.78 0.43 16.13
CA ALA A 103 2.00 1.85 16.34
C ALA A 103 1.58 2.29 17.75
N SER A 104 0.41 1.87 18.21
CA SER A 104 -0.10 2.18 19.55
C SER A 104 0.85 1.66 20.64
N GLU A 105 1.29 0.41 20.53
CA GLU A 105 2.22 -0.20 21.49
C GLU A 105 3.60 0.48 21.49
N ALA A 106 4.14 0.81 20.32
CA ALA A 106 5.41 1.55 20.21
C ALA A 106 5.31 2.95 20.85
N PHE A 107 4.18 3.65 20.69
CA PHE A 107 3.97 4.95 21.30
C PHE A 107 3.83 4.88 22.83
N LYS A 108 3.13 3.86 23.34
CA LYS A 108 3.05 3.60 24.79
C LYS A 108 4.44 3.35 25.37
N LYS A 109 5.28 2.55 24.70
CA LYS A 109 6.68 2.34 25.09
C LYS A 109 7.49 3.62 25.06
N ALA A 110 7.37 4.43 24.01
CA ALA A 110 8.05 5.73 23.93
C ALA A 110 7.70 6.62 25.13
N ARG A 111 6.41 6.78 25.44
CA ARG A 111 5.96 7.56 26.61
C ARG A 111 6.48 6.96 27.93
N ARG A 112 6.46 5.64 28.08
CA ARG A 112 6.98 4.95 29.27
C ARG A 112 8.47 5.22 29.50
N TYR A 113 9.25 5.36 28.43
CA TYR A 113 10.68 5.71 28.50
C TYR A 113 10.94 7.22 28.54
N GLY A 114 9.91 8.05 28.72
CA GLY A 114 10.06 9.49 28.91
C GLY A 114 10.11 10.30 27.62
N TRP A 115 9.54 9.78 26.52
CA TRP A 115 9.37 10.56 25.30
C TRP A 115 8.52 11.81 25.59
N ASP A 116 9.06 12.97 25.22
CA ASP A 116 8.42 14.27 25.35
C ASP A 116 8.56 15.01 24.02
N LYS A 117 7.44 15.52 23.51
CA LYS A 117 7.38 16.30 22.27
C LYS A 117 8.37 17.48 22.31
N LYS A 118 8.54 18.13 23.47
CA LYS A 118 9.42 19.31 23.63
C LYS A 118 10.90 18.96 23.57
N LYS A 119 11.27 17.71 23.87
CA LYS A 119 12.66 17.25 23.93
C LYS A 119 13.07 16.48 22.68
N SER A 120 12.09 16.00 21.91
CA SER A 120 12.35 15.17 20.75
C SER A 120 12.93 16.00 19.60
N LYS A 121 14.12 15.60 19.14
CA LYS A 121 14.77 16.20 17.97
C LYS A 121 14.01 15.93 16.67
N ILE A 122 13.08 14.98 16.67
CA ILE A 122 12.37 14.48 15.49
C ILE A 122 11.18 15.39 15.12
N ILE A 123 10.48 15.95 16.11
CA ILE A 123 9.32 16.85 15.91
C ILE A 123 9.69 18.28 16.28
N GLY A 124 10.93 18.71 16.03
CA GLY A 124 11.36 20.07 16.35
C GLY A 124 10.38 21.10 15.79
N ILE A 125 9.65 21.78 16.68
CA ILE A 125 8.91 23.02 16.43
C ILE A 125 9.67 24.10 17.18
#